data_AF-A0A1M5DET2-F1
#
_entry.id   AF-A0A1M5DET2-F1
#
_cell.length_a   1.000
_cell.length_b   1.000
_cell.length_c   1.000
_cell.angle_alpha   90.00
_cell.angle_beta   90.00
_cell.angle_gamma   90.00
#
_symmetry.space_group_name_H-M   'P 1'
#
loop_
_entity.id
_entity.type
_entity.pdbx_description
1 polymer ?
#
loop_
_entity_poly.entity_id
_entity_poly.type
_entity_poly.pdbx_seq_one_letter_code
_entity_poly.pdbx_strand_id
1 'polypeptide(L)'
;MLSNLFLQLTHIELLISYPVKDILTLIKRDPRFNVKLLNDIYFEDSFVDESVHRLMMNNVVNWLYERGENPDEFVQRIMDRCATFEAIPARSVLRSYLPYVSQFYATEDVRQLCLDIIPKRYPLLSNAKFLRRELVDGFRKEYFTYRFDSPGMLITNPMRWFNGLVQIGAILLNTPRYEKIEYKACQTSFVEALENRATAEVRDGFVFVNGRQVGEYKTFGDCLAEYGLEWEFEAEKKMACIRATEDVIDEKVGAVLIQKGCYYGAPASVVYFDYKANVVAPEPFNKLMSAVVKQEFDSWEPIQKAQEQLLEAMNDSVTIIYYKSDDSISVNNKHLMRNVPARILRNLLREYSATGREEFENREFKRDPSICMDPLRPNFESRLNRVIAHINGSDDPEHPSEGVKKFFEIERHRRGGFRFVPKCKIIFREE
;
A
#
# COMPACT_ATOMS: atom_id res chain seq x y z
N MET A 1 -4.94 -3.86 15.64
CA MET A 1 -4.45 -4.67 14.50
C MET A 1 -5.52 -4.67 13.44
N LEU A 2 -5.20 -4.19 12.23
CA LEU A 2 -6.16 -3.92 11.16
C LEU A 2 -6.13 -5.03 10.12
N SER A 3 -7.31 -5.45 9.66
CA SER A 3 -7.37 -6.24 8.44
C SER A 3 -6.78 -5.40 7.30
N ASN A 4 -5.71 -5.90 6.69
CA ASN A 4 -5.06 -5.29 5.53
C ASN A 4 -5.88 -5.50 4.24
N LEU A 5 -7.10 -6.08 4.30
CA LEU A 5 -7.88 -6.53 3.15
C LEU A 5 -7.99 -5.48 2.05
N PHE A 6 -8.16 -4.21 2.42
CA PHE A 6 -8.27 -3.15 1.43
C PHE A 6 -6.95 -2.77 0.78
N LEU A 7 -5.87 -2.74 1.56
CA LEU A 7 -4.53 -2.56 1.02
C LEU A 7 -4.16 -3.75 0.14
N GLN A 8 -4.57 -4.97 0.53
CA GLN A 8 -4.37 -6.18 -0.24
C GLN A 8 -5.10 -6.09 -1.58
N LEU A 9 -6.39 -5.71 -1.59
CA LEU A 9 -7.15 -5.46 -2.82
C LEU A 9 -6.51 -4.38 -3.70
N THR A 10 -6.06 -3.28 -3.10
CA THR A 10 -5.36 -2.19 -3.80
C THR A 10 -4.06 -2.68 -4.43
N HIS A 11 -3.27 -3.46 -3.69
CA HIS A 11 -2.01 -4.01 -4.14
C HIS A 11 -2.19 -5.05 -5.24
N ILE A 12 -3.19 -5.92 -5.12
CA ILE A 12 -3.55 -6.88 -6.18
C ILE A 12 -3.97 -6.14 -7.45
N GLU A 13 -4.79 -5.10 -7.35
CA GLU A 13 -5.17 -4.28 -8.51
C GLU A 13 -3.96 -3.62 -9.17
N LEU A 14 -2.98 -3.15 -8.38
CA LEU A 14 -1.72 -2.63 -8.93
C LEU A 14 -0.97 -3.72 -9.72
N LEU A 15 -0.78 -4.90 -9.13
CA LEU A 15 -0.04 -6.00 -9.75
C LEU A 15 -0.69 -6.52 -11.04
N ILE A 16 -2.02 -6.44 -11.16
CA ILE A 16 -2.74 -6.91 -12.35
C ILE A 16 -2.76 -5.83 -13.43
N SER A 17 -3.08 -4.59 -13.05
CA SER A 17 -3.38 -3.54 -14.02
C SER A 17 -2.15 -2.82 -14.53
N TYR A 18 -0.98 -2.97 -13.88
CA TYR A 18 0.23 -2.24 -14.24
C TYR A 18 1.46 -3.14 -14.40
N PRO A 19 2.35 -2.84 -15.34
CA PRO A 19 3.65 -3.49 -15.42
C PRO A 19 4.48 -3.27 -14.15
N VAL A 20 5.24 -4.28 -13.71
CA VAL A 20 6.12 -4.19 -12.53
C VAL A 20 7.05 -2.97 -12.56
N LYS A 21 7.60 -2.63 -13.74
CA LYS A 21 8.46 -1.44 -13.91
C LYS A 21 7.75 -0.12 -13.55
N ASP A 22 6.45 -0.04 -13.78
CA ASP A 22 5.64 1.14 -13.46
C ASP A 22 5.35 1.16 -11.96
N ILE A 23 5.00 0.01 -11.37
CA ILE A 23 4.78 -0.12 -9.92
C ILE A 23 6.06 0.25 -9.15
N LEU A 24 7.25 -0.10 -9.63
CA LEU A 24 8.51 0.32 -9.02
C LEU A 24 8.65 1.85 -8.91
N THR A 25 8.06 2.62 -9.83
CA THR A 25 8.06 4.08 -9.73
C THR A 25 7.19 4.58 -8.59
N LEU A 26 6.11 3.88 -8.24
CA LEU A 26 5.29 4.12 -7.04
C LEU A 26 6.07 3.76 -5.78
N ILE A 27 6.68 2.57 -5.73
CA ILE A 27 7.44 2.10 -4.56
C ILE A 27 8.62 3.04 -4.26
N LYS A 28 9.34 3.49 -5.28
CA LYS A 28 10.51 4.38 -5.10
C LYS A 28 10.17 5.79 -4.63
N ARG A 29 8.90 6.17 -4.54
CA ARG A 29 8.46 7.50 -4.06
C ARG A 29 8.75 7.70 -2.58
N ASP A 30 8.75 6.63 -1.80
CA ASP A 30 8.92 6.69 -0.36
C ASP A 30 9.78 5.51 0.13
N PRO A 31 10.91 5.77 0.83
CA PRO A 31 11.81 4.71 1.29
C PRO A 31 11.18 3.75 2.30
N ARG A 32 10.01 4.08 2.86
CA ARG A 32 9.25 3.18 3.73
C ARG A 32 8.61 2.02 2.96
N PHE A 33 8.46 2.11 1.64
CA PHE A 33 8.09 0.97 0.80
C PHE A 33 9.26 0.00 0.66
N ASN A 34 9.38 -0.89 1.64
CA ASN A 34 10.36 -1.97 1.65
C ASN A 34 9.71 -3.34 1.42
N VAL A 35 10.54 -4.36 1.19
CA VAL A 35 10.11 -5.75 0.95
C VAL A 35 9.21 -6.26 2.07
N LYS A 36 9.52 -5.94 3.33
CA LYS A 36 8.70 -6.34 4.48
C LYS A 36 7.29 -5.74 4.39
N LEU A 37 7.18 -4.44 4.12
CA LEU A 37 5.88 -3.78 4.00
C LEU A 37 5.03 -4.37 2.88
N LEU A 38 5.61 -4.61 1.69
CA LEU A 38 4.85 -5.19 0.58
C LEU A 38 4.41 -6.62 0.87
N ASN A 39 5.23 -7.42 1.56
CA ASN A 39 4.82 -8.73 2.04
C ASN A 39 3.70 -8.61 3.09
N ASP A 40 3.79 -7.65 4.01
CA ASP A 40 2.75 -7.41 5.01
C ASP A 40 1.41 -6.96 4.41
N ILE A 41 1.42 -6.37 3.21
CA ILE A 41 0.20 -6.03 2.47
C ILE A 41 -0.30 -7.23 1.65
N TYR A 42 0.60 -8.02 1.10
CA TYR A 42 0.29 -9.14 0.20
C TYR A 42 -0.28 -10.36 0.94
N PHE A 43 0.29 -10.73 2.09
CA PHE A 43 -0.10 -11.93 2.82
C PHE A 43 -1.30 -11.72 3.76
N GLU A 44 -2.12 -12.76 3.89
CA GLU A 44 -3.43 -12.73 4.56
C GLU A 44 -3.34 -12.59 6.09
N ASP A 45 -2.23 -13.04 6.69
CA ASP A 45 -2.03 -13.04 8.15
C ASP A 45 -1.35 -11.77 8.69
N SER A 46 -0.96 -10.87 7.81
CA SER A 46 -0.24 -9.67 8.19
C SER A 46 -1.19 -8.55 8.62
N PHE A 47 -0.78 -7.83 9.65
CA PHE A 47 -1.48 -6.66 10.15
C PHE A 47 -0.62 -5.43 9.91
N VAL A 48 -1.27 -4.37 9.45
CA VAL A 48 -0.65 -3.06 9.29
C VAL A 48 -1.28 -2.07 10.27
N ASP A 49 -0.56 -1.00 10.57
CA ASP A 49 -1.10 0.12 11.34
C ASP A 49 -1.71 1.20 10.42
N GLU A 50 -2.34 2.19 11.04
CA GLU A 50 -3.00 3.31 10.35
C GLU A 50 -2.03 4.15 9.52
N SER A 51 -0.79 4.31 10.00
CA SER A 51 0.23 5.10 9.32
C SER A 51 0.62 4.47 7.98
N VAL A 52 0.66 3.14 7.94
CA VAL A 52 0.88 2.36 6.72
C VAL A 52 -0.29 2.52 5.75
N HIS A 53 -1.52 2.48 6.23
CA HIS A 53 -2.69 2.74 5.39
C HIS A 53 -2.58 4.11 4.72
N ARG A 54 -2.39 5.17 5.50
CA ARG A 54 -2.27 6.52 4.97
C ARG A 54 -1.13 6.66 3.98
N LEU A 55 0.01 6.08 4.31
CA LEU A 55 1.19 6.08 3.45
C LEU A 55 0.89 5.45 2.09
N MET A 56 0.35 4.23 2.09
CA MET A 56 0.08 3.48 0.87
C MET A 56 -0.97 4.21 0.02
N MET A 57 -2.12 4.53 0.62
CA MET A 57 -3.25 5.07 -0.11
C MET A 57 -2.97 6.46 -0.70
N ASN A 58 -2.30 7.36 0.05
CA ASN A 58 -1.92 8.66 -0.49
C ASN A 58 -0.89 8.54 -1.62
N ASN A 59 0.08 7.63 -1.51
CA ASN A 59 1.05 7.43 -2.58
C ASN A 59 0.41 6.85 -3.83
N VAL A 60 -0.52 5.89 -3.70
CA VAL A 60 -1.28 5.34 -4.83
C VAL A 60 -2.08 6.45 -5.51
N VAL A 61 -2.87 7.23 -4.76
CA VAL A 61 -3.66 8.34 -5.35
C VAL A 61 -2.78 9.35 -6.07
N ASN A 62 -1.70 9.81 -5.43
CA ASN A 62 -0.79 10.79 -6.04
C ASN A 62 -0.11 10.21 -7.29
N TRP A 63 0.29 8.94 -7.25
CA TRP A 63 0.90 8.27 -8.39
C TRP A 63 -0.07 8.11 -9.58
N LEU A 64 -1.34 7.77 -9.32
CA LEU A 64 -2.38 7.74 -10.36
C LEU A 64 -2.58 9.12 -10.98
N TYR A 65 -2.65 10.17 -10.17
CA TYR A 65 -2.79 11.54 -10.66
C TYR A 65 -1.62 11.99 -11.55
N GLU A 66 -0.39 11.62 -11.21
CA GLU A 66 0.79 11.93 -12.04
C GLU A 66 0.78 11.19 -13.38
N ARG A 67 0.14 10.02 -13.42
CA ARG A 67 -0.07 9.25 -14.65
C ARG A 67 -1.25 9.73 -15.47
N GLY A 68 -2.00 10.72 -14.99
CA GLY A 68 -3.21 11.20 -15.64
C GLY A 68 -4.39 10.21 -15.50
N GLU A 69 -4.38 9.37 -14.48
CA GLU A 69 -5.41 8.37 -14.23
C GLU A 69 -6.35 8.81 -13.11
N ASN A 70 -7.63 8.45 -13.25
CA ASN A 70 -8.67 8.78 -12.27
C ASN A 70 -8.65 7.77 -11.10
N PRO A 71 -8.41 8.21 -9.85
CA PRO A 71 -8.47 7.32 -8.69
C PRO A 71 -9.85 6.70 -8.46
N ASP A 72 -10.95 7.38 -8.83
CA ASP A 72 -12.30 6.83 -8.69
C ASP A 72 -12.51 5.64 -9.63
N GLU A 73 -11.97 5.71 -10.86
CA GLU A 73 -11.97 4.59 -11.81
C GLU A 73 -11.09 3.43 -11.33
N PHE A 74 -9.97 3.73 -10.67
CA PHE A 74 -9.13 2.70 -10.05
C PHE A 74 -9.91 1.92 -8.97
N VAL A 75 -10.66 2.61 -8.10
CA VAL A 75 -11.54 1.95 -7.12
C VAL A 75 -12.63 1.15 -7.83
N GLN A 76 -13.19 1.68 -8.92
CA GLN A 76 -14.22 1.00 -9.71
C GLN A 76 -13.70 -0.33 -10.28
N ARG A 77 -12.45 -0.39 -10.78
CA ARG A 77 -11.84 -1.65 -11.25
C ARG A 77 -11.73 -2.70 -10.14
N ILE A 78 -11.35 -2.31 -8.92
CA ILE A 78 -11.34 -3.21 -7.76
C ILE A 78 -12.74 -3.79 -7.52
N MET A 79 -13.77 -2.94 -7.53
CA MET A 79 -15.16 -3.36 -7.33
C MET A 79 -15.65 -4.29 -8.44
N ASP A 80 -15.26 -4.04 -9.68
CA ASP A 80 -15.65 -4.86 -10.83
C ASP A 80 -14.99 -6.25 -10.75
N ARG A 81 -13.72 -6.35 -10.38
CA ARG A 81 -13.06 -7.64 -10.09
C ARG A 81 -13.72 -8.39 -8.93
N CYS A 82 -14.10 -7.68 -7.88
CA CYS A 82 -14.85 -8.28 -6.79
C CYS A 82 -16.21 -8.83 -7.26
N ALA A 83 -16.88 -8.15 -8.18
CA ALA A 83 -18.14 -8.61 -8.75
C ALA A 83 -17.99 -9.85 -9.65
N THR A 84 -16.86 -9.98 -10.35
CA THR A 84 -16.54 -11.16 -11.16
C THR A 84 -15.87 -12.29 -10.37
N PHE A 85 -15.54 -12.07 -9.08
CA PHE A 85 -14.76 -12.98 -8.23
C PHE A 85 -13.39 -13.34 -8.81
N GLU A 86 -12.85 -12.45 -9.65
CA GLU A 86 -11.54 -12.60 -10.27
C GLU A 86 -10.47 -11.99 -9.37
N ALA A 87 -9.42 -12.75 -9.06
CA ALA A 87 -8.26 -12.27 -8.31
C ALA A 87 -8.57 -11.62 -6.93
N ILE A 88 -9.69 -11.97 -6.29
CA ILE A 88 -10.00 -11.50 -4.94
C ILE A 88 -9.22 -12.28 -3.88
N PRO A 89 -8.76 -11.71 -2.76
CA PRO A 89 -8.14 -12.48 -1.67
C PRO A 89 -9.23 -13.20 -0.84
N ALA A 90 -9.82 -14.26 -1.42
CA ALA A 90 -11.04 -14.90 -0.90
C ALA A 90 -10.91 -15.39 0.55
N ARG A 91 -9.74 -15.92 0.94
CA ARG A 91 -9.48 -16.37 2.31
C ARG A 91 -9.42 -15.21 3.31
N SER A 92 -8.71 -14.11 2.98
CA SER A 92 -8.71 -12.88 3.79
C SER A 92 -10.14 -12.36 3.99
N VAL A 93 -10.94 -12.36 2.91
CA VAL A 93 -12.34 -11.95 2.96
C VAL A 93 -13.13 -12.86 3.91
N LEU A 94 -13.11 -14.18 3.70
CA LEU A 94 -13.84 -15.15 4.52
C LEU A 94 -13.47 -15.04 6.00
N ARG A 95 -12.18 -14.91 6.32
CA ARG A 95 -11.69 -14.72 7.68
C ARG A 95 -12.29 -13.46 8.33
N SER A 96 -12.42 -12.37 7.58
CA SER A 96 -13.05 -11.13 8.07
C SER A 96 -14.55 -11.29 8.36
N TYR A 97 -15.21 -12.29 7.77
CA TYR A 97 -16.62 -12.59 7.98
C TYR A 97 -16.88 -13.71 8.98
N LEU A 98 -15.85 -14.50 9.34
CA LEU A 98 -15.96 -15.69 10.19
C LEU A 98 -16.80 -15.46 11.48
N PRO A 99 -16.65 -14.34 12.22
CA PRO A 99 -17.46 -14.09 13.42
C PRO A 99 -18.96 -13.88 13.17
N TYR A 100 -19.37 -13.66 11.92
CA TYR A 100 -20.73 -13.26 11.52
C TYR A 100 -21.41 -14.30 10.64
N VAL A 101 -20.75 -15.40 10.27
CA VAL A 101 -21.27 -16.38 9.29
C VAL A 101 -22.68 -16.84 9.65
N SER A 102 -22.92 -17.23 10.91
CA SER A 102 -24.25 -17.67 11.36
C SER A 102 -25.33 -16.59 11.23
N GLN A 103 -24.98 -15.32 11.42
CA GLN A 103 -25.91 -14.19 11.28
C GLN A 103 -26.31 -14.00 9.82
N PHE A 104 -25.37 -14.21 8.89
CA PHE A 104 -25.65 -14.09 7.45
C PHE A 104 -26.57 -15.20 6.91
N TYR A 105 -26.55 -16.39 7.51
CA TYR A 105 -27.50 -17.45 7.15
C TYR A 105 -28.88 -17.28 7.83
N ALA A 106 -28.99 -16.44 8.85
CA ALA A 106 -30.22 -16.22 9.61
C ALA A 106 -30.92 -14.88 9.29
N THR A 107 -30.24 -13.94 8.63
CA THR A 107 -30.77 -12.60 8.37
C THR A 107 -31.82 -12.60 7.25
N GLU A 108 -32.84 -11.75 7.41
CA GLU A 108 -33.84 -11.45 6.38
C GLU A 108 -33.36 -10.37 5.39
N ASP A 109 -32.23 -9.73 5.69
CA ASP A 109 -31.60 -8.73 4.83
C ASP A 109 -30.07 -8.79 4.97
N VAL A 110 -29.42 -9.38 3.97
CA VAL A 110 -27.96 -9.54 3.94
C VAL A 110 -27.27 -8.19 3.78
N ARG A 111 -27.87 -7.25 3.03
CA ARG A 111 -27.27 -5.93 2.80
C ARG A 111 -27.34 -5.07 4.06
N GLN A 112 -28.45 -5.12 4.80
CA GLN A 112 -28.51 -4.45 6.09
C GLN A 112 -27.46 -5.02 7.07
N LEU A 113 -27.35 -6.34 7.17
CA LEU A 113 -26.34 -6.96 8.04
C LEU A 113 -24.91 -6.59 7.63
N CYS A 114 -24.62 -6.44 6.33
CA CYS A 114 -23.34 -5.93 5.86
C CYS A 114 -23.00 -4.55 6.44
N LEU A 115 -23.97 -3.65 6.53
CA LEU A 115 -23.76 -2.34 7.14
C LEU A 115 -23.67 -2.42 8.68
N ASP A 116 -24.47 -3.29 9.32
CA ASP A 116 -24.49 -3.47 10.78
C ASP A 116 -23.14 -3.91 11.36
N ILE A 117 -22.39 -4.70 10.60
CA ILE A 117 -21.10 -5.23 11.05
C ILE A 117 -19.92 -4.32 10.71
N ILE A 118 -20.11 -3.23 9.96
CA ILE A 118 -19.03 -2.27 9.60
C ILE A 118 -18.23 -1.84 10.85
N PRO A 119 -18.86 -1.38 11.96
CA PRO A 119 -18.11 -0.96 13.15
C PRO A 119 -17.20 -2.06 13.72
N LYS A 120 -17.61 -3.33 13.60
CA LYS A 120 -16.87 -4.47 14.14
C LYS A 120 -15.81 -4.98 13.17
N ARG A 121 -16.01 -4.81 11.86
CA ARG A 121 -15.04 -5.19 10.82
C ARG A 121 -13.95 -4.14 10.62
N TYR A 122 -14.24 -2.88 10.91
CA TYR A 122 -13.35 -1.75 10.71
C TYR A 122 -13.15 -0.97 12.02
N PRO A 123 -12.32 -1.47 12.94
CA PRO A 123 -12.18 -0.91 14.29
C PRO A 123 -11.59 0.52 14.33
N LEU A 124 -11.15 1.07 13.19
CA LEU A 124 -10.71 2.46 13.04
C LEU A 124 -11.86 3.47 13.01
N LEU A 125 -13.06 2.98 12.74
CA LEU A 125 -14.26 3.79 12.73
C LEU A 125 -14.71 3.93 14.18
N SER A 126 -14.29 5.01 14.83
CA SER A 126 -14.69 5.33 16.19
C SER A 126 -16.11 5.92 16.21
N ASN A 127 -16.85 5.64 17.29
CA ASN A 127 -18.24 6.09 17.49
C ASN A 127 -19.18 5.77 16.32
N ALA A 128 -18.92 4.67 15.61
CA ALA A 128 -19.68 4.29 14.45
C ALA A 128 -21.08 3.76 14.83
N LYS A 129 -22.13 4.40 14.31
CA LYS A 129 -23.54 4.06 14.62
C LYS A 129 -24.48 4.57 13.53
N PHE A 130 -25.74 4.14 13.60
CA PHE A 130 -26.79 4.69 12.75
C PHE A 130 -27.53 5.79 13.49
N LEU A 131 -27.71 6.93 12.82
CA LEU A 131 -28.46 8.07 13.33
C LEU A 131 -29.95 7.95 13.05
N ARG A 132 -30.30 7.35 11.90
CA ARG A 132 -31.69 7.13 11.49
C ARG A 132 -31.75 5.91 10.57
N ARG A 133 -32.83 5.14 10.69
CA ARG A 133 -33.19 4.05 9.79
C ARG A 133 -34.67 4.07 9.53
N GLU A 134 -35.04 4.06 8.26
CA GLU A 134 -36.43 4.09 7.83
C GLU A 134 -36.64 3.08 6.70
N LEU A 135 -37.85 2.53 6.63
CA LEU A 135 -38.31 1.74 5.50
C LEU A 135 -39.42 2.54 4.80
N VAL A 136 -39.13 3.01 3.60
CA VAL A 136 -40.04 3.84 2.79
C VAL A 136 -40.22 3.18 1.44
N ASP A 137 -41.45 2.80 1.11
CA ASP A 137 -41.80 2.18 -0.18
C ASP A 137 -40.96 0.95 -0.55
N GLY A 138 -40.57 0.16 0.46
CA GLY A 138 -39.73 -1.03 0.27
C GLY A 138 -38.22 -0.73 0.12
N PHE A 139 -37.81 0.52 0.31
CA PHE A 139 -36.41 0.94 0.35
C PHE A 139 -35.99 1.30 1.77
N ARG A 140 -34.82 0.82 2.17
CA ARG A 140 -34.15 1.26 3.39
C ARG A 140 -33.46 2.58 3.12
N LYS A 141 -33.75 3.55 3.98
CA LYS A 141 -33.13 4.87 4.00
C LYS A 141 -32.42 5.04 5.33
N GLU A 142 -31.09 4.97 5.31
CA GLU A 142 -30.30 4.86 6.53
C GLU A 142 -29.17 5.89 6.54
N TYR A 143 -28.95 6.49 7.71
CA TYR A 143 -27.88 7.45 7.94
C TYR A 143 -26.90 6.84 8.92
N PHE A 144 -25.71 6.54 8.43
CA PHE A 144 -24.61 5.98 9.21
C PHE A 144 -23.61 7.09 9.53
N THR A 145 -23.17 7.16 10.78
CA THR A 145 -22.12 8.08 11.22
C THR A 145 -20.92 7.30 11.69
N TYR A 146 -19.72 7.87 11.49
CA TYR A 146 -18.50 7.38 12.10
C TYR A 146 -17.47 8.51 12.23
N ARG A 147 -16.42 8.27 13.00
CA ARG A 147 -15.26 9.16 13.15
C ARG A 147 -13.97 8.40 12.87
N PHE A 148 -12.95 9.13 12.45
CA PHE A 148 -11.56 8.77 12.62
C PHE A 148 -11.00 9.55 13.80
N ASP A 149 -10.08 8.94 14.53
CA ASP A 149 -9.41 9.59 15.67
C ASP A 149 -8.56 10.79 15.23
N SER A 150 -8.17 10.83 13.95
CA SER A 150 -7.62 12.01 13.29
C SER A 150 -8.24 12.19 11.90
N PRO A 151 -8.62 13.41 11.48
CA PRO A 151 -9.05 13.66 10.11
C PRO A 151 -8.01 13.17 9.09
N GLY A 152 -8.46 12.49 8.04
CA GLY A 152 -7.59 11.95 6.99
C GLY A 152 -6.62 10.84 7.45
N MET A 153 -6.90 10.19 8.59
CA MET A 153 -6.05 9.15 9.20
C MET A 153 -5.77 7.98 8.27
N LEU A 154 -6.75 7.56 7.44
CA LEU A 154 -6.59 6.46 6.50
C LEU A 154 -6.10 6.89 5.12
N ILE A 155 -6.52 8.08 4.69
CA ILE A 155 -6.18 8.71 3.42
C ILE A 155 -6.75 10.14 3.44
N THR A 156 -6.18 11.06 2.67
CA THR A 156 -6.64 12.45 2.56
C THR A 156 -8.14 12.54 2.22
N ASN A 157 -8.60 11.88 1.15
CA ASN A 157 -10.00 11.81 0.78
C ASN A 157 -10.57 10.39 0.97
N PRO A 158 -11.19 10.08 2.12
CA PRO A 158 -11.65 8.73 2.43
C PRO A 158 -12.93 8.32 1.69
N MET A 159 -13.65 9.26 1.08
CA MET A 159 -15.00 9.04 0.56
C MET A 159 -15.05 7.95 -0.53
N ARG A 160 -14.20 8.07 -1.55
CA ARG A 160 -14.15 7.11 -2.67
C ARG A 160 -13.82 5.69 -2.20
N TRP A 161 -12.93 5.58 -1.22
CA TRP A 161 -12.45 4.31 -0.71
C TRP A 161 -13.46 3.65 0.24
N PHE A 162 -14.10 4.42 1.11
CA PHE A 162 -15.18 3.92 1.95
C PHE A 162 -16.38 3.45 1.10
N ASN A 163 -16.76 4.22 0.07
CA ASN A 163 -17.81 3.80 -0.86
C ASN A 163 -17.46 2.46 -1.52
N GLY A 164 -16.23 2.31 -2.01
CA GLY A 164 -15.74 1.05 -2.57
C GLY A 164 -15.82 -0.11 -1.56
N LEU A 165 -15.33 0.12 -0.34
CA LEU A 165 -15.36 -0.87 0.75
C LEU A 165 -16.77 -1.38 1.06
N VAL A 166 -17.72 -0.45 1.21
CA VAL A 166 -19.10 -0.79 1.55
C VAL A 166 -19.75 -1.59 0.41
N GLN A 167 -19.54 -1.18 -0.83
CA GLN A 167 -20.06 -1.89 -2.00
C GLN A 167 -19.49 -3.31 -2.12
N ILE A 168 -18.18 -3.47 -1.96
CA ILE A 168 -17.50 -4.78 -2.01
C ILE A 168 -18.09 -5.74 -0.98
N GLY A 169 -18.41 -5.26 0.22
CA GLY A 169 -18.99 -6.09 1.27
C GLY A 169 -20.31 -6.77 0.87
N ALA A 170 -21.17 -6.07 0.15
CA ALA A 170 -22.42 -6.63 -0.37
C ALA A 170 -22.18 -7.56 -1.58
N ILE A 171 -21.36 -7.12 -2.53
CA ILE A 171 -21.05 -7.85 -3.77
C ILE A 171 -20.50 -9.25 -3.47
N LEU A 172 -19.54 -9.33 -2.54
CA LEU A 172 -18.87 -10.59 -2.20
C LEU A 172 -19.78 -11.59 -1.49
N LEU A 173 -20.95 -11.16 -1.00
CA LEU A 173 -21.95 -12.01 -0.35
C LEU A 173 -23.14 -12.35 -1.25
N ASN A 174 -22.93 -12.39 -2.58
CA ASN A 174 -23.96 -12.73 -3.55
C ASN A 174 -25.18 -11.80 -3.55
N THR A 175 -24.98 -10.52 -3.21
CA THR A 175 -26.04 -9.51 -3.26
C THR A 175 -25.72 -8.40 -4.26
N PRO A 176 -26.72 -7.69 -4.80
CA PRO A 176 -26.50 -6.50 -5.62
C PRO A 176 -25.84 -5.36 -4.81
N ARG A 177 -25.20 -4.45 -5.55
CA ARG A 177 -24.67 -3.18 -5.03
C ARG A 177 -25.77 -2.37 -4.34
N TYR A 178 -25.38 -1.50 -3.41
CA TYR A 178 -26.30 -0.46 -2.91
C TYR A 178 -26.60 0.51 -4.05
N GLU A 179 -27.87 0.83 -4.21
CA GLU A 179 -28.40 1.65 -5.29
C GLU A 179 -27.90 3.09 -5.15
N LYS A 180 -27.75 3.59 -3.92
CA LYS A 180 -27.25 4.94 -3.66
C LYS A 180 -26.48 5.00 -2.34
N ILE A 181 -25.29 5.63 -2.41
CA ILE A 181 -24.45 5.98 -1.27
C ILE A 181 -24.02 7.44 -1.44
N GLU A 182 -24.29 8.28 -0.45
CA GLU A 182 -23.94 9.71 -0.49
C GLU A 182 -23.35 10.17 0.83
N TYR A 183 -22.23 10.90 0.78
CA TYR A 183 -21.76 11.61 1.95
C TYR A 183 -22.60 12.87 2.18
N LYS A 184 -23.14 13.00 3.38
CA LYS A 184 -23.81 14.21 3.86
C LYS A 184 -22.85 15.10 4.63
N ALA A 185 -21.90 14.50 5.33
CA ALA A 185 -20.81 15.20 6.00
C ALA A 185 -19.53 14.37 5.97
N CYS A 186 -18.38 15.03 5.95
CA CYS A 186 -17.06 14.42 6.00
C CYS A 186 -16.14 15.16 6.98
N GLN A 187 -15.32 14.42 7.73
CA GLN A 187 -14.31 15.01 8.62
C GLN A 187 -13.16 15.69 7.88
N THR A 188 -12.83 15.24 6.67
CA THR A 188 -11.82 15.88 5.83
C THR A 188 -12.24 17.32 5.54
N SER A 189 -11.33 18.27 5.69
CA SER A 189 -11.61 19.67 5.38
C SER A 189 -11.82 19.87 3.89
N PHE A 190 -12.51 20.94 3.50
CA PHE A 190 -12.77 21.23 2.08
C PHE A 190 -11.46 21.37 1.30
N VAL A 191 -10.45 22.04 1.88
CA VAL A 191 -9.15 22.26 1.26
C VAL A 191 -8.38 20.95 1.10
N GLU A 192 -8.37 20.09 2.11
CA GLU A 192 -7.71 18.78 2.01
C GLU A 192 -8.38 17.87 0.98
N ALA A 193 -9.71 17.91 0.88
CA ALA A 193 -10.47 17.12 -0.10
C ALA A 193 -10.17 17.50 -1.55
N LEU A 194 -9.62 18.70 -1.81
CA LEU A 194 -9.10 19.09 -3.12
C LEU A 194 -7.79 18.40 -3.49
N GLU A 195 -7.13 17.69 -2.57
CA GLU A 195 -5.94 16.85 -2.83
C GLU A 195 -4.79 17.57 -3.56
N ASN A 196 -4.64 18.89 -3.34
CA ASN A 196 -3.71 19.78 -4.06
C ASN A 196 -3.91 19.81 -5.58
N ARG A 197 -5.07 19.38 -6.07
CA ARG A 197 -5.45 19.38 -7.49
C ARG A 197 -6.09 20.69 -7.91
N ALA A 198 -6.70 21.40 -6.96
CA ALA A 198 -7.26 22.73 -7.14
C ALA A 198 -7.02 23.57 -5.88
N THR A 199 -7.07 24.89 -6.05
CA THR A 199 -6.92 25.85 -4.95
C THR A 199 -8.27 26.47 -4.62
N ALA A 200 -8.61 26.50 -3.34
CA ALA A 200 -9.78 27.21 -2.84
C ALA A 200 -9.41 28.62 -2.35
N GLU A 201 -10.29 29.57 -2.65
CA GLU A 201 -10.22 30.94 -2.14
C GLU A 201 -11.49 31.25 -1.34
N VAL A 202 -11.33 31.93 -0.20
CA VAL A 202 -12.46 32.35 0.62
C VAL A 202 -12.72 33.84 0.40
N ARG A 203 -13.96 34.19 0.03
CA ARG A 203 -14.41 35.58 -0.15
C ARG A 203 -15.83 35.74 0.37
N ASP A 204 -16.05 36.72 1.24
CA ASP A 204 -17.38 37.10 1.76
C ASP A 204 -18.23 35.94 2.31
N GLY A 205 -17.61 34.95 2.95
CA GLY A 205 -18.33 33.78 3.49
C GLY A 205 -18.68 32.70 2.46
N PHE A 206 -18.10 32.78 1.26
CA PHE A 206 -18.20 31.78 0.21
C PHE A 206 -16.82 31.24 -0.17
N VAL A 207 -16.82 30.02 -0.68
CA VAL A 207 -15.63 29.32 -1.14
C VAL A 207 -15.66 29.24 -2.66
N PHE A 208 -14.57 29.67 -3.28
CA PHE A 208 -14.39 29.69 -4.72
C PHE A 208 -13.28 28.75 -5.14
N VAL A 209 -13.48 28.02 -6.23
CA VAL A 209 -12.45 27.22 -6.89
C VAL A 209 -12.45 27.61 -8.37
N ASN A 210 -11.28 27.93 -8.93
CA ASN A 210 -11.12 28.42 -10.30
C ASN A 210 -12.09 29.58 -10.64
N GLY A 211 -12.32 30.48 -9.67
CA GLY A 211 -13.21 31.64 -9.81
C GLY A 211 -14.71 31.35 -9.74
N ARG A 212 -15.13 30.09 -9.57
CA ARG A 212 -16.54 29.70 -9.39
C ARG A 212 -16.87 29.49 -7.92
N GLN A 213 -18.03 29.96 -7.48
CA GLN A 213 -18.51 29.71 -6.12
C GLN A 213 -18.95 28.25 -6.00
N VAL A 214 -18.25 27.48 -5.18
CA VAL A 214 -18.45 26.03 -5.03
C VAL A 214 -18.79 25.61 -3.60
N GLY A 215 -18.75 26.53 -2.64
CA GLY A 215 -19.14 26.26 -1.27
C GLY A 215 -19.58 27.49 -0.51
N GLU A 216 -20.28 27.25 0.59
CA GLU A 216 -20.75 28.26 1.53
C GLU A 216 -20.43 27.84 2.96
N TYR A 217 -20.12 28.80 3.83
CA TYR A 217 -19.96 28.50 5.25
C TYR A 217 -21.30 28.12 5.88
N LYS A 218 -21.29 26.99 6.57
CA LYS A 218 -22.39 26.47 7.37
C LYS A 218 -21.85 25.90 8.67
N THR A 219 -22.73 25.36 9.50
CA THR A 219 -22.38 24.57 10.67
C THR A 219 -22.74 23.11 10.48
N PHE A 220 -22.16 22.24 11.30
CA PHE A 220 -22.60 20.84 11.34
C PHE A 220 -24.07 20.72 11.78
N GLY A 221 -24.56 21.63 12.62
CA GLY A 221 -25.97 21.74 13.00
C GLY A 221 -26.89 21.99 11.80
N ASP A 222 -26.45 22.80 10.83
CA ASP A 222 -27.20 23.00 9.58
C ASP A 222 -27.30 21.71 8.77
N CYS A 223 -26.23 20.91 8.70
CA CYS A 223 -26.26 19.59 8.06
C CYS A 223 -27.28 18.67 8.73
N LEU A 224 -27.25 18.61 10.06
CA LEU A 224 -28.17 17.78 10.83
C LEU A 224 -29.62 18.21 10.61
N ALA A 225 -29.89 19.52 10.60
CA ALA A 225 -31.22 20.07 10.35
C ALA A 225 -31.70 19.79 8.92
N GLU A 226 -30.84 19.97 7.91
CA GLU A 226 -31.17 19.70 6.48
C GLU A 226 -31.64 18.26 6.28
N TYR A 227 -31.04 17.31 7.01
CA TYR A 227 -31.38 15.89 6.89
C TYR A 227 -32.26 15.35 8.01
N GLY A 228 -32.72 16.19 8.95
CA GLY A 228 -33.56 15.81 10.09
C GLY A 228 -32.90 14.78 11.03
N LEU A 229 -31.63 14.97 11.36
CA LEU A 229 -30.82 14.06 12.17
C LEU A 229 -30.61 14.61 13.57
N GLU A 230 -30.65 13.71 14.56
CA GLU A 230 -30.33 14.05 15.94
C GLU A 230 -28.83 13.87 16.22
N TRP A 231 -28.31 14.70 17.12
CA TRP A 231 -26.92 14.63 17.54
C TRP A 231 -26.77 14.99 19.01
N GLU A 232 -25.94 14.21 19.71
CA GLU A 232 -25.83 14.23 21.17
C GLU A 232 -24.94 15.36 21.71
N PHE A 233 -24.03 15.90 20.88
CA PHE A 233 -23.06 16.91 21.31
C PHE A 233 -23.41 18.31 20.78
N GLU A 234 -24.00 19.16 21.62
CA GLU A 234 -24.37 20.55 21.27
C GLU A 234 -23.20 21.42 20.82
N ALA A 235 -22.00 21.21 21.39
CA ALA A 235 -20.81 21.96 20.99
C ALA A 235 -20.39 21.65 19.54
N GLU A 236 -20.51 20.38 19.14
CA GLU A 236 -20.16 19.91 17.80
C GLU A 236 -21.14 20.43 16.74
N LYS A 237 -22.43 20.63 17.09
CA LYS A 237 -23.41 21.25 16.19
C LYS A 237 -23.00 22.66 15.74
N LYS A 238 -22.22 23.37 16.56
CA LYS A 238 -21.76 24.74 16.26
C LYS A 238 -20.45 24.77 15.47
N MET A 239 -19.82 23.63 15.22
CA MET A 239 -18.58 23.58 14.45
C MET A 239 -18.82 24.05 13.01
N ALA A 240 -17.94 24.91 12.52
CA ALA A 240 -18.00 25.43 11.18
C ALA A 240 -17.66 24.32 10.16
N CYS A 241 -18.42 24.30 9.08
CA CYS A 241 -18.24 23.41 7.94
C CYS A 241 -18.35 24.24 6.65
N ILE A 242 -17.90 23.65 5.54
CA ILE A 242 -18.18 24.18 4.20
C ILE A 242 -19.15 23.23 3.53
N ARG A 243 -20.36 23.71 3.23
CA ARG A 243 -21.33 22.97 2.42
C ARG A 243 -21.01 23.20 0.95
N ALA A 244 -20.73 22.14 0.22
CA ALA A 244 -20.47 22.23 -1.21
C ALA A 244 -21.78 22.52 -1.97
N THR A 245 -21.77 23.54 -2.83
CA THR A 245 -22.93 23.91 -3.66
C THR A 245 -22.87 23.28 -5.05
N GLU A 246 -21.67 22.90 -5.49
CA GLU A 246 -21.38 22.24 -6.76
C GLU A 246 -20.35 21.13 -6.57
N ASP A 247 -20.31 20.20 -7.53
CA ASP A 247 -19.21 19.24 -7.60
C ASP A 247 -17.94 19.97 -8.05
N VAL A 248 -16.79 19.62 -7.44
CA VAL A 248 -15.48 20.03 -7.94
C VAL A 248 -14.79 18.81 -8.51
N ILE A 249 -14.48 18.89 -9.80
CA ILE A 249 -13.88 17.79 -10.57
C ILE A 249 -12.48 18.21 -11.01
N ASP A 250 -11.50 17.31 -10.87
CA ASP A 250 -10.17 17.52 -11.43
C ASP A 250 -10.25 17.59 -12.96
N GLU A 251 -9.85 18.72 -13.54
CA GLU A 251 -9.97 18.95 -14.99
C GLU A 251 -9.08 18.03 -15.84
N LYS A 252 -8.03 17.44 -15.25
CA LYS A 252 -7.08 16.60 -15.99
C LYS A 252 -7.51 15.14 -16.04
N VAL A 253 -8.00 14.60 -14.92
CA VAL A 253 -8.32 13.17 -14.79
C VAL A 253 -9.80 12.89 -14.59
N GLY A 254 -10.64 13.91 -14.37
CA GLY A 254 -12.08 13.73 -14.15
C GLY A 254 -12.44 13.18 -12.77
N ALA A 255 -11.51 13.19 -11.81
CA ALA A 255 -11.75 12.70 -10.45
C ALA A 255 -12.64 13.66 -9.67
N VAL A 256 -13.58 13.11 -8.90
CA VAL A 256 -14.45 13.93 -8.03
C VAL A 256 -13.68 14.25 -6.75
N LEU A 257 -13.40 15.53 -6.56
CA LEU A 257 -12.69 16.06 -5.39
C LEU A 257 -13.68 16.46 -4.30
N ILE A 258 -14.72 17.19 -4.69
CA ILE A 258 -15.79 17.69 -3.83
C ILE A 258 -17.14 17.23 -4.38
N GLN A 259 -18.01 16.71 -3.52
CA GLN A 259 -19.37 16.30 -3.84
C GLN A 259 -20.36 17.37 -3.40
N LYS A 260 -21.22 17.79 -4.32
CA LYS A 260 -22.32 18.71 -4.06
C LYS A 260 -23.20 18.22 -2.91
N GLY A 261 -23.57 19.13 -2.03
CA GLY A 261 -24.43 18.88 -0.87
C GLY A 261 -23.73 18.24 0.33
N CYS A 262 -22.45 17.86 0.21
CA CYS A 262 -21.66 17.37 1.34
C CYS A 262 -21.10 18.53 2.16
N TYR A 263 -21.10 18.35 3.49
CA TYR A 263 -20.50 19.26 4.46
C TYR A 263 -19.08 18.80 4.81
N TYR A 264 -18.08 19.60 4.46
CA TYR A 264 -16.67 19.30 4.72
C TYR A 264 -16.16 19.97 5.99
N GLY A 265 -15.19 19.33 6.66
CA GLY A 265 -14.66 19.77 7.95
C GLY A 265 -15.61 19.52 9.13
N ALA A 266 -16.51 18.54 9.00
CA ALA A 266 -17.45 18.18 10.05
C ALA A 266 -16.78 17.41 11.21
N PRO A 267 -17.35 17.41 12.43
CA PRO A 267 -16.82 16.62 13.55
C PRO A 267 -16.90 15.10 13.32
N ALA A 268 -17.82 14.66 12.46
CA ALA A 268 -18.03 13.27 12.11
C ALA A 268 -18.42 13.13 10.63
N SER A 269 -18.13 11.97 10.05
CA SER A 269 -18.62 11.64 8.72
C SER A 269 -20.03 11.08 8.83
N VAL A 270 -20.93 11.52 7.94
CA VAL A 270 -22.31 11.03 7.83
C VAL A 270 -22.54 10.55 6.41
N VAL A 271 -22.92 9.29 6.27
CA VAL A 271 -23.16 8.62 4.98
C VAL A 271 -24.62 8.19 4.93
N TYR A 272 -25.28 8.56 3.84
CA TYR A 272 -26.65 8.17 3.52
C TYR A 272 -26.65 6.97 2.58
N PHE A 273 -27.49 5.99 2.89
CA PHE A 273 -27.76 4.81 2.09
C PHE A 273 -29.23 4.79 1.67
N ASP A 274 -29.47 4.54 0.38
CA ASP A 274 -30.81 4.25 -0.17
C ASP A 274 -30.74 2.96 -0.98
N TYR A 275 -31.41 1.92 -0.52
CA TYR A 275 -31.31 0.59 -1.12
C TYR A 275 -32.55 -0.27 -0.87
N LYS A 276 -32.87 -1.16 -1.80
CA LYS A 276 -34.02 -2.06 -1.64
C LYS A 276 -33.92 -2.94 -0.38
N ALA A 277 -34.99 -3.00 0.40
CA ALA A 277 -35.04 -3.82 1.62
C ALA A 277 -35.18 -5.32 1.31
N ASN A 278 -34.90 -6.14 2.33
CA ASN A 278 -35.21 -7.56 2.41
C ASN A 278 -34.55 -8.37 1.29
N VAL A 279 -33.30 -8.03 0.97
CA VAL A 279 -32.48 -8.78 0.03
C VAL A 279 -31.82 -9.94 0.75
N VAL A 280 -32.33 -11.14 0.49
CA VAL A 280 -31.78 -12.40 1.00
C VAL A 280 -30.80 -13.03 0.00
N ALA A 281 -29.77 -13.69 0.52
CA ALA A 281 -28.90 -14.58 -0.26
C ALA A 281 -28.82 -15.92 0.48
N PRO A 282 -29.48 -16.99 -0.03
CA PRO A 282 -29.52 -18.29 0.68
C PRO A 282 -28.14 -18.89 0.92
N GLU A 283 -27.21 -18.65 0.00
CA GLU A 283 -25.82 -19.12 0.07
C GLU A 283 -24.87 -17.92 -0.11
N PRO A 284 -24.75 -17.05 0.90
CA PRO A 284 -24.04 -15.78 0.77
C PRO A 284 -22.55 -16.00 0.50
N PHE A 285 -21.96 -17.06 1.07
CA PHE A 285 -20.52 -17.34 0.95
C PHE A 285 -20.14 -18.30 -0.19
N ASN A 286 -21.10 -18.90 -0.92
CA ASN A 286 -20.80 -19.97 -1.87
C ASN A 286 -19.81 -19.56 -2.98
N LYS A 287 -19.94 -18.35 -3.52
CA LYS A 287 -18.97 -17.85 -4.53
C LYS A 287 -17.59 -17.58 -3.92
N LEU A 288 -17.52 -17.06 -2.69
CA LEU A 288 -16.25 -16.90 -1.98
C LEU A 288 -15.57 -18.25 -1.73
N MET A 289 -16.32 -19.25 -1.26
CA MET A 289 -15.81 -20.61 -1.04
C MET A 289 -15.32 -21.24 -2.35
N SER A 290 -16.08 -21.08 -3.43
CA SER A 290 -15.67 -21.53 -4.77
C SER A 290 -14.41 -20.82 -5.27
N ALA A 291 -14.29 -19.51 -4.99
CA ALA A 291 -13.13 -18.71 -5.36
C ALA A 291 -11.85 -19.16 -4.64
N VAL A 292 -11.93 -19.57 -3.37
CA VAL A 292 -10.75 -20.13 -2.67
C VAL A 292 -10.15 -21.29 -3.45
N VAL A 293 -10.98 -22.24 -3.91
CA VAL A 293 -10.52 -23.39 -4.68
C VAL A 293 -10.02 -22.97 -6.05
N LYS A 294 -10.81 -22.21 -6.81
CA LYS A 294 -10.47 -21.84 -8.20
C LYS A 294 -9.18 -21.01 -8.29
N GLN A 295 -9.03 -20.04 -7.40
CA GLN A 295 -7.93 -19.09 -7.51
C GLN A 295 -6.58 -19.69 -7.14
N GLU A 296 -6.53 -20.69 -6.25
CA GLU A 296 -5.29 -21.41 -5.94
C GLU A 296 -4.64 -22.06 -7.17
N PHE A 297 -5.42 -22.37 -8.21
CA PHE A 297 -4.93 -23.06 -9.40
C PHE A 297 -4.82 -22.17 -10.64
N ASP A 298 -5.76 -21.24 -10.88
CA ASP A 298 -5.89 -20.59 -12.19
C ASP A 298 -5.61 -19.08 -12.22
N SER A 299 -5.86 -18.35 -11.12
CA SER A 299 -5.88 -16.87 -11.14
C SER A 299 -4.77 -16.20 -10.34
N TRP A 300 -4.18 -16.90 -9.37
CA TRP A 300 -3.11 -16.33 -8.54
C TRP A 300 -1.73 -16.38 -9.18
N GLU A 301 -1.45 -17.32 -10.09
CA GLU A 301 -0.11 -17.47 -10.69
C GLU A 301 0.42 -16.17 -11.33
N PRO A 302 -0.36 -15.41 -12.14
CA PRO A 302 0.11 -14.15 -12.70
C PRO A 302 0.40 -13.08 -11.63
N ILE A 303 -0.41 -13.03 -10.57
CA ILE A 303 -0.29 -12.07 -9.47
C ILE A 303 0.93 -12.39 -8.61
N GLN A 304 1.12 -13.67 -8.28
CA GLN A 304 2.29 -14.15 -7.55
C GLN A 304 3.57 -13.86 -8.34
N LYS A 305 3.57 -14.14 -9.64
CA LYS A 305 4.71 -13.82 -10.51
C LYS A 305 5.00 -12.32 -10.54
N ALA A 306 3.98 -11.47 -10.63
CA ALA A 306 4.15 -10.02 -10.58
C ALA A 306 4.69 -9.55 -9.23
N GLN A 307 4.21 -10.14 -8.12
CA GLN A 307 4.73 -9.87 -6.77
C GLN A 307 6.19 -10.25 -6.66
N GLU A 308 6.57 -11.46 -7.06
CA GLU A 308 7.96 -11.94 -7.03
C GLU A 308 8.89 -11.05 -7.88
N GLN A 309 8.46 -10.68 -9.08
CA GLN A 309 9.20 -9.76 -9.94
C GLN A 309 9.36 -8.37 -9.32
N LEU A 310 8.31 -7.85 -8.66
CA LEU A 310 8.37 -6.57 -7.96
C LEU A 310 9.38 -6.63 -6.82
N LEU A 311 9.31 -7.66 -5.98
CA LEU A 311 10.26 -7.86 -4.87
C LEU A 311 11.70 -8.02 -5.39
N GLU A 312 11.90 -8.78 -6.47
CA GLU A 312 13.21 -8.94 -7.09
C GLU A 312 13.75 -7.62 -7.65
N ALA A 313 12.90 -6.81 -8.27
CA ALA A 313 13.31 -5.53 -8.84
C ALA A 313 13.46 -4.41 -7.80
N MET A 314 12.88 -4.60 -6.61
CA MET A 314 13.09 -3.75 -5.43
C MET A 314 14.40 -4.08 -4.70
N ASN A 315 14.86 -5.32 -4.77
CA ASN A 315 16.20 -5.63 -4.31
C ASN A 315 17.16 -4.88 -5.22
N ASP A 316 17.78 -3.82 -4.67
CA ASP A 316 18.83 -3.07 -5.36
C ASP A 316 19.78 -4.07 -6.03
N SER A 317 20.15 -3.82 -7.28
CA SER A 317 21.14 -4.65 -7.95
C SER A 317 22.45 -3.88 -8.00
N VAL A 318 23.54 -4.54 -7.61
CA VAL A 318 24.88 -4.01 -7.79
C VAL A 318 25.56 -4.78 -8.91
N THR A 319 26.09 -4.07 -9.90
CA THR A 319 26.92 -4.66 -10.94
C THR A 319 28.38 -4.62 -10.51
N ILE A 320 29.02 -5.79 -10.47
CA ILE A 320 30.43 -5.92 -10.13
C ILE A 320 31.16 -6.52 -11.33
N ILE A 321 32.13 -5.80 -11.87
CA ILE A 321 32.91 -6.24 -13.02
C ILE A 321 34.35 -6.45 -12.57
N TYR A 322 34.89 -7.64 -12.80
CA TYR A 322 36.32 -7.92 -12.66
C TYR A 322 37.00 -7.83 -14.03
N TYR A 323 37.98 -6.94 -14.15
CA TYR A 323 38.80 -6.78 -15.36
C TYR A 323 40.06 -7.63 -15.26
N LYS A 324 40.18 -8.63 -16.14
CA LYS A 324 41.33 -9.56 -16.18
C LYS A 324 42.62 -8.87 -16.62
N SER A 325 42.52 -7.79 -17.40
CA SER A 325 43.66 -7.09 -17.97
C SER A 325 44.59 -6.49 -16.91
N ASP A 326 44.04 -6.06 -15.77
CA ASP A 326 44.78 -5.33 -14.73
C ASP A 326 44.45 -5.77 -13.29
N ASP A 327 43.79 -6.93 -13.14
CA ASP A 327 43.33 -7.46 -11.85
C ASP A 327 42.53 -6.41 -11.05
N SER A 328 41.59 -5.71 -11.68
CA SER A 328 40.76 -4.69 -11.00
C SER A 328 39.29 -5.08 -10.87
N ILE A 329 38.60 -4.54 -9.87
CA ILE A 329 37.15 -4.64 -9.70
C ILE A 329 36.54 -3.25 -9.75
N SER A 330 35.47 -3.10 -10.53
CA SER A 330 34.55 -1.97 -10.43
C SER A 330 33.21 -2.39 -9.86
N VAL A 331 32.56 -1.47 -9.17
CA VAL A 331 31.19 -1.60 -8.66
C VAL A 331 30.37 -0.46 -9.24
N ASN A 332 29.31 -0.79 -9.99
CA ASN A 332 28.49 0.16 -10.76
C ASN A 332 29.36 1.14 -11.58
N ASN A 333 30.33 0.59 -12.33
CA ASN A 333 31.29 1.33 -13.18
C ASN A 333 32.26 2.25 -12.41
N LYS A 334 32.33 2.18 -11.08
CA LYS A 334 33.33 2.89 -10.28
C LYS A 334 34.40 1.91 -9.81
N HIS A 335 35.67 2.21 -10.06
CA HIS A 335 36.78 1.38 -9.59
C HIS A 335 36.75 1.27 -8.06
N LEU A 336 36.81 0.04 -7.54
CA LEU A 336 36.81 -0.27 -6.10
C LEU A 336 38.21 -0.64 -5.61
N MET A 337 38.84 -1.63 -6.25
CA MET A 337 40.14 -2.16 -5.81
C MET A 337 40.86 -2.89 -6.95
N ARG A 338 42.16 -3.17 -6.76
CA ARG A 338 43.01 -3.84 -7.75
C ARG A 338 43.98 -4.84 -7.12
N ASN A 339 44.63 -5.66 -7.95
CA ASN A 339 45.60 -6.69 -7.58
C ASN A 339 45.00 -7.77 -6.68
N VAL A 340 45.75 -8.23 -5.67
CA VAL A 340 45.35 -9.36 -4.84
C VAL A 340 44.01 -9.18 -4.13
N PRO A 341 43.68 -8.03 -3.52
CA PRO A 341 42.35 -7.79 -2.96
C PRO A 341 41.22 -8.04 -3.97
N ALA A 342 41.38 -7.58 -5.22
CA ALA A 342 40.42 -7.82 -6.28
C ALA A 342 40.28 -9.32 -6.60
N ARG A 343 41.40 -10.07 -6.66
CA ARG A 343 41.36 -11.53 -6.89
C ARG A 343 40.68 -12.31 -5.76
N ILE A 344 40.85 -11.86 -4.51
CA ILE A 344 40.13 -12.43 -3.35
C ILE A 344 38.63 -12.23 -3.52
N LEU A 345 38.18 -11.00 -3.77
CA LEU A 345 36.76 -10.70 -3.93
C LEU A 345 36.18 -11.39 -5.17
N ARG A 346 36.92 -11.43 -6.28
CA ARG A 346 36.53 -12.14 -7.51
C ARG A 346 36.24 -13.62 -7.25
N ASN A 347 37.15 -14.34 -6.58
CA ASN A 347 36.96 -15.77 -6.36
C ASN A 347 35.77 -16.03 -5.42
N LEU A 348 35.58 -15.19 -4.40
CA LEU A 348 34.37 -15.21 -3.58
C LEU A 348 33.10 -15.01 -4.44
N LEU A 349 33.09 -13.96 -5.28
CA LEU A 349 31.92 -13.58 -6.08
C LEU A 349 31.58 -14.64 -7.14
N ARG A 350 32.60 -15.29 -7.70
CA ARG A 350 32.44 -16.40 -8.63
C ARG A 350 31.76 -17.60 -7.97
N GLU A 351 32.22 -18.01 -6.79
CA GLU A 351 31.61 -19.12 -6.03
C GLU A 351 30.19 -18.78 -5.58
N TYR A 352 29.97 -17.56 -5.06
CA TYR A 352 28.63 -17.08 -4.70
C TYR A 352 27.68 -17.08 -5.90
N SER A 353 28.13 -16.57 -7.06
CA SER A 353 27.29 -16.51 -8.27
C SER A 353 26.98 -17.89 -8.86
N ALA A 354 27.89 -18.86 -8.70
CA ALA A 354 27.71 -20.21 -9.22
C ALA A 354 26.90 -21.12 -8.30
N THR A 355 27.00 -20.95 -6.98
CA THR A 355 26.49 -21.93 -6.00
C THR A 355 25.59 -21.34 -4.91
N GLY A 356 25.56 -20.01 -4.77
CA GLY A 356 24.92 -19.32 -3.63
C GLY A 356 25.68 -19.48 -2.31
N ARG A 357 26.89 -20.04 -2.31
CA ARG A 357 27.70 -20.24 -1.10
C ARG A 357 28.11 -18.90 -0.49
N GLU A 358 27.79 -18.72 0.79
CA GLU A 358 28.13 -17.51 1.56
C GLU A 358 29.27 -17.72 2.56
N GLU A 359 29.57 -18.95 2.97
CA GLU A 359 30.57 -19.24 4.01
C GLU A 359 31.87 -19.83 3.45
N PHE A 360 33.00 -19.25 3.85
CA PHE A 360 34.31 -19.52 3.30
C PHE A 360 35.36 -19.74 4.41
N GLU A 361 36.34 -20.62 4.16
CA GLU A 361 37.47 -20.86 5.06
C GLU A 361 38.72 -20.11 4.59
N ASN A 362 39.57 -19.63 5.52
CA ASN A 362 40.80 -18.94 5.10
C ASN A 362 41.78 -19.88 4.38
N ARG A 363 41.68 -21.19 4.63
CA ARG A 363 42.60 -22.20 4.07
C ARG A 363 42.38 -22.45 2.58
N GLU A 364 41.14 -22.38 2.08
CA GLU A 364 40.84 -22.52 0.65
C GLU A 364 41.47 -21.36 -0.15
N PHE A 365 41.33 -20.12 0.31
CA PHE A 365 41.94 -18.95 -0.35
C PHE A 365 43.48 -18.91 -0.26
N LYS A 366 44.06 -19.39 0.85
CA LYS A 366 45.53 -19.48 1.00
C LYS A 366 46.18 -20.47 0.05
N ARG A 367 45.44 -21.52 -0.35
CA ARG A 367 45.93 -22.58 -1.25
C ARG A 367 45.67 -22.27 -2.71
N ASP A 368 44.86 -21.25 -2.99
CA ASP A 368 44.52 -20.86 -4.36
C ASP A 368 45.70 -20.13 -5.02
N PRO A 369 46.33 -20.71 -6.05
CA PRO A 369 47.48 -20.10 -6.74
C PRO A 369 47.09 -18.81 -7.48
N SER A 370 45.81 -18.58 -7.77
CA SER A 370 45.34 -17.33 -8.34
C SER A 370 45.30 -16.18 -7.32
N ILE A 371 45.35 -16.47 -6.02
CA ILE A 371 45.28 -15.48 -4.94
C ILE A 371 46.65 -15.29 -4.28
N CYS A 372 47.29 -16.40 -3.91
CA CYS A 372 48.58 -16.41 -3.22
C CYS A 372 49.67 -17.02 -4.11
N MET A 373 50.63 -16.20 -4.54
CA MET A 373 51.78 -16.66 -5.33
C MET A 373 52.81 -17.46 -4.49
N ASP A 374 52.88 -17.22 -3.18
CA ASP A 374 53.72 -17.99 -2.25
C ASP A 374 52.84 -18.63 -1.15
N PRO A 375 52.57 -19.95 -1.25
CA PRO A 375 51.79 -20.69 -0.26
C PRO A 375 52.47 -20.78 1.12
N LEU A 376 53.80 -20.60 1.21
CA LEU A 376 54.56 -20.70 2.45
C LEU A 376 54.47 -19.41 3.29
N ARG A 377 54.15 -18.26 2.66
CA ARG A 377 53.97 -16.96 3.33
C ARG A 377 52.80 -16.14 2.72
N PRO A 378 51.55 -16.63 2.79
CA PRO A 378 50.47 -16.10 1.96
C PRO A 378 49.99 -14.68 2.31
N ASN A 379 50.34 -14.12 3.49
CA ASN A 379 49.84 -12.86 4.06
C ASN A 379 48.34 -12.58 3.80
N PHE A 380 47.54 -13.64 3.77
CA PHE A 380 46.15 -13.60 3.32
C PHE A 380 45.29 -12.73 4.24
N GLU A 381 45.48 -12.82 5.55
CA GLU A 381 44.72 -12.04 6.54
C GLU A 381 44.85 -10.53 6.32
N SER A 382 46.06 -10.04 6.07
CA SER A 382 46.29 -8.62 5.77
C SER A 382 45.61 -8.20 4.46
N ARG A 383 45.63 -9.08 3.44
CA ARG A 383 45.00 -8.82 2.15
C ARG A 383 43.47 -8.85 2.24
N LEU A 384 42.89 -9.78 3.01
CA LEU A 384 41.46 -9.83 3.32
C LEU A 384 41.02 -8.56 4.08
N ASN A 385 41.83 -8.09 5.03
CA ASN A 385 41.56 -6.82 5.72
C ASN A 385 41.51 -5.64 4.76
N ARG A 386 42.34 -5.62 3.70
CA ARG A 386 42.24 -4.59 2.66
C ARG A 386 40.94 -4.70 1.87
N VAL A 387 40.48 -5.91 1.54
CA VAL A 387 39.17 -6.10 0.90
C VAL A 387 38.06 -5.51 1.78
N ILE A 388 38.05 -5.88 3.07
CA ILE A 388 37.06 -5.38 4.05
C ILE A 388 37.13 -3.86 4.17
N ALA A 389 38.34 -3.27 4.21
CA ALA A 389 38.51 -1.82 4.27
C ALA A 389 37.95 -1.12 3.02
N HIS A 390 38.25 -1.62 1.81
CA HIS A 390 37.66 -1.06 0.58
C HIS A 390 36.13 -1.19 0.55
N ILE A 391 35.57 -2.29 1.06
CA ILE A 391 34.12 -2.48 1.17
C ILE A 391 33.52 -1.49 2.16
N ASN A 392 34.13 -1.30 3.32
CA ASN A 392 33.61 -0.42 4.36
C ASN A 392 33.75 1.07 4.02
N GLY A 393 34.75 1.42 3.21
CA GLY A 393 35.09 2.82 2.96
C GLY A 393 36.06 3.36 4.02
N SER A 394 36.23 4.68 4.02
CA SER A 394 37.14 5.40 4.94
C SER A 394 36.51 6.73 5.32
N ASP A 395 36.45 6.99 6.62
CA ASP A 395 36.03 8.28 7.18
C ASP A 395 37.23 9.21 7.47
N ASP A 396 38.41 8.88 6.92
CA ASP A 396 39.60 9.73 7.00
C ASP A 396 39.32 11.12 6.39
N PRO A 397 39.43 12.21 7.15
CA PRO A 397 39.19 13.57 6.66
C PRO A 397 40.04 13.96 5.45
N GLU A 398 41.23 13.36 5.29
CA GLU A 398 42.11 13.67 4.16
C GLU A 398 41.74 12.89 2.88
N HIS A 399 41.13 11.69 3.02
CA HIS A 399 40.78 10.82 1.89
C HIS A 399 39.49 10.03 2.16
N PRO A 400 38.32 10.71 2.17
CA PRO A 400 37.05 10.03 2.43
C PRO A 400 36.67 9.11 1.27
N SER A 401 36.14 7.93 1.59
CA SER A 401 35.53 7.06 0.58
C SER A 401 34.27 6.39 1.15
N GLU A 402 33.18 6.41 0.38
CA GLU A 402 31.89 5.83 0.82
C GLU A 402 31.91 4.29 0.90
N GLY A 403 32.92 3.63 0.32
CA GLY A 403 32.94 2.17 0.18
C GLY A 403 31.73 1.64 -0.59
N VAL A 404 31.44 0.35 -0.37
CA VAL A 404 30.32 -0.38 -0.99
C VAL A 404 29.53 -1.24 0.01
N LYS A 405 29.73 -1.02 1.32
CA LYS A 405 29.08 -1.76 2.43
C LYS A 405 27.55 -1.79 2.38
N LYS A 406 26.93 -0.82 1.69
CA LYS A 406 25.48 -0.78 1.45
C LYS A 406 24.99 -1.91 0.54
N PHE A 407 25.86 -2.45 -0.32
CA PHE A 407 25.50 -3.49 -1.28
C PHE A 407 25.86 -4.90 -0.80
N PHE A 408 26.97 -5.06 -0.09
CA PHE A 408 27.42 -6.33 0.48
C PHE A 408 28.48 -6.11 1.57
N GLU A 409 28.65 -7.11 2.43
CA GLU A 409 29.67 -7.13 3.50
C GLU A 409 30.46 -8.44 3.51
N ILE A 410 31.60 -8.42 4.21
CA ILE A 410 32.34 -9.63 4.58
C ILE A 410 32.50 -9.63 6.10
N GLU A 411 31.89 -10.62 6.75
CA GLU A 411 31.94 -10.81 8.20
C GLU A 411 32.95 -11.89 8.58
N ARG A 412 33.72 -11.67 9.64
CA ARG A 412 34.67 -12.69 10.13
C ARG A 412 33.95 -13.73 10.98
N HIS A 413 34.24 -15.00 10.72
CA HIS A 413 33.72 -16.12 11.49
C HIS A 413 34.75 -16.60 12.53
N ARG A 414 34.30 -16.99 13.73
CA ARG A 414 35.18 -17.34 14.87
C ARG A 414 36.06 -18.59 14.63
N ARG A 415 35.79 -19.38 13.60
CA ARG A 415 36.51 -20.64 13.27
C ARG A 415 37.60 -20.50 12.19
N GLY A 416 38.09 -19.29 11.90
CA GLY A 416 39.13 -19.09 10.89
C GLY A 416 38.61 -19.05 9.44
N GLY A 417 37.41 -18.51 9.28
CA GLY A 417 36.75 -18.28 8.00
C GLY A 417 36.05 -16.92 7.96
N PHE A 418 35.32 -16.64 6.89
CA PHE A 418 34.51 -15.43 6.71
C PHE A 418 33.22 -15.75 5.96
N ARG A 419 32.22 -14.89 6.14
CA ARG A 419 30.93 -14.96 5.46
C ARG A 419 30.78 -13.77 4.53
N PHE A 420 30.39 -14.02 3.28
CA PHE A 420 29.88 -12.99 2.39
C PHE A 420 28.41 -12.74 2.71
N VAL A 421 28.05 -11.48 2.91
CA VAL A 421 26.69 -11.06 3.24
C VAL A 421 26.18 -10.14 2.15
N PRO A 422 25.48 -10.64 1.12
CA PRO A 422 24.84 -9.80 0.12
C PRO A 422 23.69 -9.02 0.77
N LYS A 423 23.60 -7.71 0.52
CA LYS A 423 22.46 -6.88 0.96
C LYS A 423 21.49 -6.57 -0.17
N CYS A 424 21.87 -6.96 -1.37
CA CYS A 424 21.22 -6.60 -2.61
C CYS A 424 21.59 -7.65 -3.68
N LYS A 425 20.91 -7.68 -4.82
CA LYS A 425 21.20 -8.63 -5.91
C LYS A 425 22.58 -8.36 -6.50
N ILE A 426 23.47 -9.34 -6.46
CA ILE A 426 24.82 -9.22 -7.04
C ILE A 426 24.79 -9.68 -8.49
N ILE A 427 25.13 -8.78 -9.42
CA ILE A 427 25.37 -9.09 -10.84
C ILE A 427 26.87 -9.08 -11.06
N PHE A 428 27.50 -10.25 -11.04
CA PHE A 428 28.94 -10.40 -11.24
C PHE A 428 29.29 -10.76 -12.68
N ARG A 429 30.28 -10.08 -13.27
CA ARG A 429 30.81 -10.35 -14.61
C ARG A 429 32.33 -10.29 -14.61
N GLU A 430 32.95 -11.03 -15.52
CA GLU A 430 34.38 -10.94 -15.79
C GLU A 430 34.62 -10.48 -17.23
N GLU A 431 35.46 -9.47 -17.41
CA GLU A 431 35.83 -8.87 -18.70
C GLU A 431 37.33 -9.05 -19.00
#